data_AF-A0A7S3YT10-F1
#
_entry.id   AF-A0A7S3YT10-F1
#
_cell.length_a   1.000
_cell.length_b   1.000
_cell.length_c   1.000
_cell.angle_alpha   90.00
_cell.angle_beta   90.00
_cell.angle_gamma   90.00
#
_symmetry.space_group_name_H-M   'P 1'
#
loop_
_entity.id
_entity.type
_entity.pdbx_description
1 polymer ?
#
loop_
_entity_poly.entity_id
_entity_poly.type
_entity_poly.pdbx_seq_one_letter_code
_entity_poly.pdbx_strand_id
1 'polypeptide(L)'
;PVRLQTASDLKCVPLFVGVISPKFTQSAVTVTGGLWRSVRVDTHSTSRTSHSSHSIDLMAAATAAPTPERVTPVKSQHDDQEYRCITLGNGMQCVLVSDPTADKAGVSVDVGVGKFQDPPEIPGLAHFCEHMLFLGTKKYPVENSYSSFLGAHGGRSNASTGYEHTNYYLDVLPEHLEEAVDRVSQFFKYPLFTPSATDREVNAVHNEHLKNKIKDARKIGQVIRSLANANHPIVRFGSGNKADRPFTMNTPPSPE
;
A
#
# COMPACT_ATOMS: atom_id res chain seq x y z
N PRO A 1 9.78 -27.88 13.38
CA PRO A 1 10.62 -26.81 12.80
C PRO A 1 10.04 -26.35 11.44
N VAL A 2 9.06 -25.43 11.48
CA VAL A 2 8.49 -24.83 10.27
C VAL A 2 9.27 -23.56 9.98
N ARG A 3 10.04 -23.61 8.90
CA ARG A 3 10.83 -22.49 8.39
C ARG A 3 9.88 -21.67 7.50
N LEU A 4 9.46 -20.49 7.95
CA LEU A 4 8.69 -19.57 7.12
C LEU A 4 9.61 -19.04 6.01
N GLN A 5 9.58 -19.72 4.87
CA GLN A 5 10.15 -19.23 3.62
C GLN A 5 9.06 -18.47 2.88
N THR A 6 9.30 -17.17 2.70
CA THR A 6 8.69 -16.24 1.74
C THR A 6 7.19 -15.94 1.87
N ALA A 7 6.88 -14.65 1.96
CA ALA A 7 5.54 -14.05 1.95
C ALA A 7 4.88 -14.08 0.54
N SER A 8 5.00 -15.18 -0.19
CA SER A 8 4.54 -15.30 -1.59
C SER A 8 3.07 -15.73 -1.76
N ASP A 9 2.32 -15.99 -0.69
CA ASP A 9 0.95 -16.52 -0.78
C ASP A 9 -0.16 -15.55 -0.36
N LEU A 10 0.15 -14.27 -0.14
CA LEU A 10 -0.88 -13.24 0.08
C LEU A 10 -1.33 -12.68 -1.27
N LYS A 11 -2.38 -13.27 -1.86
CA LYS A 11 -3.19 -12.62 -2.90
C LYS A 11 -3.98 -11.47 -2.27
N CYS A 12 -3.27 -10.39 -1.94
CA CYS A 12 -3.90 -9.12 -1.59
C CYS A 12 -4.13 -8.36 -2.90
N VAL A 13 -5.36 -7.91 -3.13
CA VAL A 13 -5.67 -6.89 -4.15
C VAL A 13 -5.64 -5.55 -3.41
N PRO A 14 -4.53 -4.80 -3.43
CA PRO A 14 -4.52 -3.46 -2.86
C PRO A 14 -5.35 -2.51 -3.74
N LEU A 15 -6.06 -1.58 -3.09
CA LEU A 15 -6.67 -0.43 -3.73
C LEU A 15 -5.77 0.79 -3.47
N PHE A 16 -5.32 1.45 -4.53
CA PHE A 16 -4.45 2.63 -4.47
C PHE A 16 -5.26 3.87 -4.83
N VAL A 17 -5.19 4.92 -4.02
CA VAL A 17 -5.75 6.25 -4.33
C VAL A 17 -4.60 7.24 -4.26
N GLY A 18 -4.18 7.78 -5.40
CA GLY A 18 -3.06 8.72 -5.49
C GLY A 18 -3.45 10.03 -6.16
N VAL A 19 -3.01 11.15 -5.58
CA VAL A 19 -3.07 12.48 -6.19
C VAL A 19 -1.71 12.78 -6.84
N ILE A 20 -1.70 12.90 -8.16
CA ILE A 20 -0.56 13.23 -9.02
C ILE A 20 -0.66 14.72 -9.43
N SER A 21 0.33 15.54 -9.09
CA SER A 21 0.42 16.92 -9.60
C SER A 21 0.98 16.94 -11.04
N PRO A 22 0.47 17.79 -11.96
CA PRO A 22 0.81 17.82 -13.39
C PRO A 22 2.13 18.52 -13.77
N LYS A 23 2.98 18.91 -12.81
CA LYS A 23 4.39 19.24 -13.16
C LYS A 23 5.17 18.01 -13.68
N PHE A 24 4.52 16.85 -13.69
CA PHE A 24 5.05 15.61 -14.20
C PHE A 24 4.67 15.40 -15.68
N THR A 25 5.61 15.67 -16.58
CA THR A 25 5.61 15.10 -17.93
C THR A 25 5.59 13.58 -17.81
N GLN A 26 4.64 12.94 -18.50
CA GLN A 26 4.39 11.49 -18.50
C GLN A 26 5.68 10.66 -18.37
N SER A 27 5.91 10.13 -17.16
CA SER A 27 6.78 8.98 -16.93
C SER A 27 6.06 8.05 -15.96
N ALA A 28 5.31 7.09 -16.49
CA ALA A 28 4.70 6.07 -15.65
C ALA A 28 5.81 5.33 -14.88
N VAL A 29 5.83 5.45 -13.55
CA VAL A 29 6.70 4.63 -12.70
C VAL A 29 6.22 3.18 -12.81
N THR A 30 6.81 2.48 -13.77
CA THR A 30 6.62 1.06 -14.01
C THR A 30 7.80 0.33 -13.38
N VAL A 31 7.62 -0.23 -12.18
CA VAL A 31 8.62 -1.16 -11.63
C VAL A 31 8.23 -2.56 -12.07
N THR A 32 8.72 -2.96 -13.24
CA THR A 32 8.75 -4.37 -13.66
C THR A 32 10.12 -4.71 -14.23
N GLY A 33 10.85 -5.58 -13.53
CA GLY A 33 11.92 -6.35 -14.15
C GLY A 33 11.29 -7.29 -15.17
N GLY A 34 11.68 -7.17 -16.43
CA GLY A 34 11.15 -8.01 -17.51
C GLY A 34 10.92 -7.22 -18.80
N LEU A 35 12.01 -6.94 -19.50
CA LEU A 35 12.15 -6.73 -20.95
C LEU A 35 10.86 -6.57 -21.78
N TRP A 36 10.39 -5.36 -22.08
CA TRP A 36 9.68 -5.04 -23.34
C TRP A 36 9.91 -3.59 -23.79
N ARG A 37 9.97 -3.42 -25.12
CA ARG A 37 10.44 -2.24 -25.85
C ARG A 37 9.45 -1.07 -25.81
N SER A 38 10.02 0.14 -25.79
CA SER A 38 9.36 1.43 -26.00
C SER A 38 8.44 1.42 -27.23
N VAL A 39 7.18 1.82 -27.04
CA VAL A 39 6.32 2.27 -28.14
C VAL A 39 6.43 3.80 -28.19
N ARG A 40 7.14 4.33 -29.20
CA ARG A 40 7.09 5.75 -29.55
C ARG A 40 5.76 6.03 -30.24
N VAL A 41 5.08 7.09 -29.82
CA VAL A 41 3.96 7.68 -30.57
C VAL A 41 4.55 8.85 -31.35
N ASP A 42 4.86 8.63 -32.63
CA ASP A 42 5.27 9.71 -33.53
C ASP A 42 4.06 10.57 -33.88
N THR A 43 4.21 11.88 -33.69
CA THR A 43 3.28 12.89 -34.18
C THR A 43 3.85 13.54 -35.44
N HIS A 44 3.20 13.39 -36.60
CA HIS A 44 2.86 14.47 -37.54
C HIS A 44 2.41 14.01 -38.94
N SER A 45 1.36 14.68 -39.42
CA SER A 45 1.14 15.33 -40.72
C SER A 45 1.41 14.60 -42.06
N THR A 46 0.44 14.81 -42.94
CA THR A 46 0.23 14.36 -44.33
C THR A 46 1.38 14.50 -45.33
N SER A 47 1.52 13.52 -46.25
CA SER A 47 1.26 13.70 -47.70
C SER A 47 1.47 12.40 -48.50
N ARG A 48 0.69 12.23 -49.57
CA ARG A 48 0.71 11.11 -50.53
C ARG A 48 1.89 11.22 -51.50
N THR A 49 2.46 10.08 -51.88
CA THR A 49 2.79 9.75 -53.28
C THR A 49 2.83 8.23 -53.48
N SER A 50 2.18 7.78 -54.55
CA SER A 50 2.04 6.39 -55.00
C SER A 50 3.33 5.86 -55.62
N HIS A 51 3.66 4.57 -55.43
CA HIS A 51 4.23 3.68 -56.46
C HIS A 51 3.97 2.21 -56.08
N SER A 52 3.60 1.41 -57.06
CA SER A 52 3.13 0.03 -56.96
C SER A 52 4.26 -1.00 -57.08
N SER A 53 4.29 -1.98 -56.18
CA SER A 53 4.90 -3.28 -56.43
C SER A 53 4.22 -4.35 -55.56
N HIS A 54 3.85 -5.45 -56.20
CA HIS A 54 3.09 -6.55 -55.60
C HIS A 54 3.95 -7.33 -54.61
N SER A 55 3.55 -7.33 -53.35
CA SER A 55 4.02 -8.24 -52.31
C SER A 55 2.81 -8.95 -51.74
N ILE A 56 2.83 -10.28 -51.74
CA ILE A 56 1.87 -11.13 -51.04
C ILE A 56 2.04 -10.94 -49.53
N ASP A 57 1.34 -9.95 -48.97
CA ASP A 57 1.29 -9.72 -47.53
C ASP A 57 0.43 -10.79 -46.87
N LEU A 58 1.11 -11.70 -46.18
CA LEU A 58 0.52 -12.60 -45.21
C LEU A 58 -0.09 -11.72 -44.09
N MET A 59 -1.39 -11.49 -44.17
CA MET A 59 -2.17 -10.77 -43.15
C MET A 59 -2.19 -11.59 -41.86
N ALA A 60 -1.11 -11.52 -41.09
CA ALA A 60 -1.14 -11.76 -39.67
C ALA A 60 -1.94 -10.61 -39.06
N ALA A 61 -3.25 -10.81 -38.93
CA ALA A 61 -4.08 -9.96 -38.11
C ALA A 61 -3.53 -10.03 -36.69
N ALA A 62 -2.66 -9.07 -36.34
CA ALA A 62 -2.34 -8.80 -34.96
C ALA A 62 -3.66 -8.40 -34.31
N THR A 63 -4.27 -9.33 -33.59
CA THR A 63 -5.35 -9.04 -32.66
C THR A 63 -4.82 -7.99 -31.70
N ALA A 64 -5.17 -6.73 -31.96
CA ALA A 64 -4.92 -5.65 -31.04
C ALA A 64 -5.51 -6.09 -29.70
N ALA A 65 -4.65 -6.19 -28.68
CA ALA A 65 -5.12 -6.43 -27.33
C ALA A 65 -6.20 -5.38 -27.03
N PRO A 66 -7.35 -5.77 -26.45
CA PRO A 66 -8.42 -4.84 -26.17
C PRO A 66 -7.85 -3.66 -25.38
N THR A 67 -7.98 -2.46 -25.93
CA THR A 67 -7.60 -1.23 -25.25
C THR A 67 -8.35 -1.22 -23.91
N PRO A 68 -7.65 -1.18 -22.75
CA PRO A 68 -8.32 -1.24 -21.47
C PRO A 68 -9.35 -0.11 -21.40
N GLU A 69 -10.60 -0.49 -21.18
CA GLU A 69 -11.72 0.42 -21.10
C GLU A 69 -11.42 1.47 -20.02
N ARG A 70 -11.40 2.74 -20.42
CA ARG A 70 -11.01 3.85 -19.54
C ARG A 70 -12.18 4.18 -18.62
N VAL A 71 -12.24 3.50 -17.47
CA VAL A 71 -13.23 3.81 -16.42
C VAL A 71 -12.96 5.23 -15.91
N THR A 72 -13.92 6.11 -16.13
CA THR A 72 -13.87 7.51 -15.65
C THR A 72 -14.83 7.61 -14.48
N PRO A 73 -14.37 7.97 -13.27
CA PRO A 73 -15.25 8.07 -12.11
C PRO A 73 -16.25 9.21 -12.28
N VAL A 74 -17.45 9.01 -11.73
CA VAL A 74 -18.46 10.07 -11.64
C VAL A 74 -17.96 11.12 -10.65
N LYS A 75 -17.91 12.39 -11.08
CA LYS A 75 -17.47 13.52 -10.26
C LYS A 75 -18.54 14.59 -10.13
N SER A 76 -18.39 15.45 -9.13
CA SER A 76 -19.24 16.64 -8.97
C SER A 76 -19.03 17.61 -10.13
N GLN A 77 -20.06 18.40 -10.47
CA GLN A 77 -19.95 19.48 -11.45
C GLN A 77 -19.02 20.63 -11.00
N HIS A 78 -18.72 20.70 -9.69
CA HIS A 78 -17.82 21.70 -9.10
C HIS A 78 -16.44 21.12 -8.76
N ASP A 79 -16.14 19.92 -9.24
CA ASP A 79 -14.83 19.28 -9.07
C ASP A 79 -14.01 19.43 -10.35
N ASP A 80 -13.03 20.33 -10.30
CA ASP A 80 -12.14 20.65 -11.42
C ASP A 80 -10.98 19.63 -11.57
N GLN A 81 -10.86 18.64 -10.69
CA GLN A 81 -9.80 17.64 -10.77
C GLN A 81 -10.03 16.66 -11.93
N GLU A 82 -8.92 16.17 -12.49
CA GLU A 82 -8.94 15.12 -13.49
C GLU A 82 -8.73 13.76 -12.85
N TYR A 83 -9.46 12.75 -13.30
CA TYR A 83 -9.38 11.41 -12.72
C TYR A 83 -9.06 10.36 -13.78
N ARG A 84 -8.37 9.30 -13.35
CA ARG A 84 -8.16 8.10 -14.16
C ARG A 84 -8.16 6.87 -13.28
N CYS A 85 -9.06 5.94 -13.54
CA CYS A 85 -8.98 4.61 -12.97
C CYS A 85 -8.11 3.72 -13.85
N ILE A 86 -7.14 3.01 -13.26
CA ILE A 86 -6.30 2.04 -13.96
C ILE A 86 -6.23 0.75 -13.14
N THR A 87 -5.91 -0.36 -13.80
CA THR A 87 -5.51 -1.60 -13.16
C THR A 87 -4.09 -1.92 -13.61
N LEU A 88 -3.19 -2.11 -12.65
CA LEU A 88 -1.80 -2.45 -12.94
C LEU A 88 -1.68 -3.92 -13.36
N GLY A 89 -0.55 -4.30 -13.97
CA GLY A 89 -0.31 -5.67 -14.42
C GLY A 89 -0.36 -6.74 -13.30
N ASN A 90 -0.23 -6.33 -12.04
CA ASN A 90 -0.36 -7.22 -10.88
C ASN A 90 -1.80 -7.26 -10.30
N GLY A 91 -2.78 -6.63 -10.96
CA GLY A 91 -4.17 -6.57 -10.52
C GLY A 91 -4.49 -5.47 -9.51
N MET A 92 -3.52 -4.67 -9.07
CA MET A 92 -3.77 -3.52 -8.19
C MET A 92 -4.64 -2.49 -8.91
N GLN A 93 -5.73 -2.11 -8.27
CA GLN A 93 -6.64 -1.07 -8.77
C GLN A 93 -6.14 0.29 -8.28
N CYS A 94 -6.08 1.28 -9.17
CA CYS A 94 -5.62 2.62 -8.82
C CYS A 94 -6.59 3.68 -9.32
N VAL A 95 -6.85 4.67 -8.47
CA VAL A 95 -7.45 5.96 -8.85
C VAL A 95 -6.33 6.99 -8.85
N LEU A 96 -6.08 7.57 -10.02
CA LEU A 96 -5.17 8.69 -10.20
C LEU A 96 -5.99 9.98 -10.23
N VAL A 97 -5.60 10.95 -9.43
CA VAL A 97 -6.24 12.27 -9.35
C VAL A 97 -5.22 13.31 -9.77
N SER A 98 -5.54 14.20 -10.70
CA SER A 98 -4.65 15.28 -11.12
C SER A 98 -5.23 16.63 -10.78
N ASP A 99 -4.51 17.35 -9.92
CA ASP A 99 -4.81 18.71 -9.49
C ASP A 99 -3.57 19.60 -9.74
N PRO A 100 -3.60 20.46 -10.79
CA PRO A 100 -2.54 21.43 -11.06
C PRO A 100 -2.29 22.47 -9.97
N THR A 101 -3.28 22.68 -9.12
CA THR A 101 -3.26 23.75 -8.11
C THR A 101 -2.90 23.24 -6.72
N ALA A 102 -2.71 21.94 -6.55
CA ALA A 102 -2.41 21.33 -5.26
C ALA A 102 -1.02 21.71 -4.74
N ASP A 103 -0.98 22.25 -3.51
CA ASP A 103 0.26 22.57 -2.78
C ASP A 103 1.01 21.33 -2.27
N LYS A 104 0.31 20.20 -2.17
CA LYS A 104 0.85 18.89 -1.76
C LYS A 104 0.35 17.79 -2.66
N ALA A 105 1.20 16.79 -2.86
CA ALA A 105 0.80 15.50 -3.41
C ALA A 105 0.59 14.48 -2.29
N GLY A 106 -0.15 13.42 -2.58
CA GLY A 106 -0.47 12.41 -1.57
C GLY A 106 -0.79 11.06 -2.17
N VAL A 107 -0.61 10.04 -1.34
CA VAL A 107 -0.86 8.64 -1.68
C VAL A 107 -1.57 7.97 -0.52
N SER A 108 -2.57 7.15 -0.83
CA SER A 108 -3.16 6.18 0.08
C SER A 108 -3.13 4.79 -0.55
N VAL A 109 -2.69 3.81 0.23
CA VAL A 109 -2.68 2.40 -0.14
C VAL A 109 -3.52 1.65 0.86
N ASP A 110 -4.57 1.00 0.38
CA ASP A 110 -5.47 0.21 1.18
C ASP A 110 -5.27 -1.28 0.89
N VAL A 111 -5.01 -2.04 1.94
CA VAL A 111 -4.90 -3.50 1.88
C VAL A 111 -6.18 -4.09 2.44
N GLY A 112 -6.89 -4.92 1.67
CA GLY A 112 -8.11 -5.62 2.09
C GLY A 112 -7.88 -6.75 3.09
N VAL A 113 -7.06 -6.49 4.11
CA VAL A 113 -6.78 -7.34 5.26
C VAL A 113 -6.71 -6.45 6.51
N GLY A 114 -7.36 -6.89 7.59
CA GLY A 114 -7.34 -6.20 8.87
C GLY A 114 -7.45 -7.18 10.04
N LYS A 115 -7.97 -6.71 11.17
CA LYS A 115 -8.06 -7.47 12.43
C LYS A 115 -8.86 -8.78 12.34
N PHE A 116 -9.79 -8.92 11.39
CA PHE A 116 -10.54 -10.18 11.22
C PHE A 116 -9.67 -11.33 10.72
N GLN A 117 -8.56 -11.01 10.06
CA GLN A 117 -7.61 -11.97 9.56
C GLN A 117 -6.48 -12.27 10.57
N ASP A 118 -6.50 -11.66 11.76
CA ASP A 118 -5.57 -12.02 12.82
C ASP A 118 -5.74 -13.50 13.19
N PRO A 119 -4.63 -14.28 13.25
CA PRO A 119 -4.65 -15.62 13.78
C PRO A 119 -5.18 -15.61 15.23
N PRO A 120 -6.04 -16.56 15.63
CA PRO A 120 -6.55 -16.64 17.00
C PRO A 120 -5.44 -16.68 18.06
N GLU A 121 -4.31 -17.29 17.73
CA GLU A 121 -3.11 -17.40 18.55
C GLU A 121 -2.30 -16.09 18.67
N ILE A 122 -2.48 -15.14 17.75
CA ILE A 122 -1.72 -13.88 17.69
C ILE A 122 -2.69 -12.71 17.42
N PRO A 123 -3.53 -12.34 18.40
CA PRO A 123 -4.42 -11.19 18.27
C PRO A 123 -3.64 -9.88 18.10
N GLY A 124 -4.06 -9.03 17.16
CA GLY A 124 -3.40 -7.76 16.85
C GLY A 124 -2.24 -7.85 15.87
N LEU A 125 -2.04 -8.99 15.20
CA LEU A 125 -0.97 -9.17 14.24
C LEU A 125 -1.04 -8.18 13.07
N ALA A 126 -2.22 -7.94 12.50
CA ALA A 126 -2.41 -6.97 11.41
C ALA A 126 -1.96 -5.57 11.84
N HIS A 127 -2.34 -5.16 13.05
CA HIS A 127 -1.94 -3.88 13.63
C HIS A 127 -0.44 -3.82 13.91
N PHE A 128 0.15 -4.90 14.40
CA PHE A 128 1.59 -4.98 14.58
C PHE A 128 2.34 -4.91 13.24
N CYS A 129 1.87 -5.62 12.21
CA CYS A 129 2.43 -5.55 10.87
C CYS A 129 2.38 -4.12 10.31
N GLU A 130 1.27 -3.39 10.53
CA GLU A 130 1.15 -1.97 10.17
C GLU A 130 2.33 -1.14 10.67
N HIS A 131 2.61 -1.22 11.97
CA HIS A 131 3.73 -0.50 12.58
C HIS A 131 5.08 -0.90 11.99
N MET A 132 5.30 -2.21 11.82
CA MET A 132 6.58 -2.74 11.37
C MET A 132 6.95 -2.32 9.94
N LEU A 133 5.97 -2.03 9.07
CA LEU A 133 6.28 -1.58 7.70
C LEU A 133 7.00 -0.23 7.66
N PHE A 134 6.86 0.60 8.69
CA PHE A 134 7.57 1.88 8.79
C PHE A 134 9.03 1.73 9.21
N LEU A 135 9.46 0.57 9.69
CA LEU A 135 10.75 0.36 10.36
C LEU A 135 11.84 -0.21 9.44
N GLY A 136 11.81 0.18 8.17
CA GLY A 136 12.84 -0.13 7.19
C GLY A 136 12.52 -1.28 6.24
N THR A 137 13.10 -1.16 5.04
CA THR A 137 12.90 -2.08 3.92
C THR A 137 14.24 -2.44 3.29
N LYS A 138 14.31 -3.46 2.45
CA LYS A 138 15.56 -3.86 1.80
C LYS A 138 16.25 -2.72 1.04
N LYS A 139 15.49 -1.87 0.34
CA LYS A 139 16.03 -0.72 -0.41
C LYS A 139 16.34 0.47 0.50
N TYR A 140 15.58 0.64 1.58
CA TYR A 140 15.73 1.72 2.55
C TYR A 140 15.86 1.14 3.97
N PRO A 141 17.03 0.61 4.34
CA PRO A 141 17.18 -0.23 5.54
C PRO A 141 17.25 0.57 6.84
N VAL A 142 17.54 1.87 6.76
CA VAL A 142 17.56 2.75 7.93
C VAL A 142 16.12 2.97 8.41
N GLU A 143 15.83 2.60 9.65
CA GLU A 143 14.45 2.49 10.18
C GLU A 143 13.65 3.79 10.04
N ASN A 144 14.25 4.94 10.37
CA ASN A 144 13.57 6.23 10.26
C ASN A 144 13.70 6.89 8.88
N SER A 145 14.28 6.22 7.87
CA SER A 145 14.53 6.84 6.56
C SER A 145 13.27 7.35 5.88
N TYR A 146 12.15 6.63 6.02
CA TYR A 146 10.87 7.03 5.45
C TYR A 146 10.29 8.27 6.13
N SER A 147 10.21 8.26 7.47
CA SER A 147 9.68 9.40 8.23
C SER A 147 10.59 10.62 8.15
N SER A 148 11.91 10.44 8.16
CA SER A 148 12.89 11.51 7.96
C SER A 148 12.80 12.11 6.56
N PHE A 149 12.63 11.28 5.52
CA PHE A 149 12.43 11.77 4.16
C PHE A 149 11.17 12.63 4.06
N LEU A 150 10.03 12.15 4.55
CA LEU A 150 8.78 12.93 4.49
C LEU A 150 8.90 14.23 5.28
N GLY A 151 9.43 14.18 6.51
CA GLY A 151 9.60 15.36 7.36
C GLY A 151 10.52 16.42 6.74
N ALA A 152 11.56 16.01 6.01
CA ALA A 152 12.46 16.93 5.30
C ALA A 152 11.83 17.59 4.07
N HIS A 153 10.80 16.97 3.49
CA HIS A 153 10.17 17.41 2.24
C HIS A 153 8.71 17.85 2.42
N GLY A 154 8.42 18.47 3.57
CA GLY A 154 7.12 19.07 3.88
C GLY A 154 5.98 18.06 4.01
N GLY A 155 6.30 16.78 4.19
CA GLY A 155 5.36 15.67 4.22
C GLY A 155 5.15 15.06 5.60
N ARG A 156 4.15 14.17 5.66
CA ARG A 156 3.85 13.33 6.82
C ARG A 156 3.19 12.05 6.36
N SER A 157 3.22 11.03 7.20
CA SER A 157 2.53 9.76 6.97
C SER A 157 1.80 9.30 8.20
N ASN A 158 0.80 8.45 7.99
CA ASN A 158 0.18 7.67 9.06
C ASN A 158 -0.43 6.40 8.47
N ALA A 159 -0.95 5.53 9.33
CA ALA A 159 -1.70 4.37 8.92
C ALA A 159 -2.83 4.07 9.92
N SER A 160 -3.73 3.18 9.51
CA SER A 160 -4.78 2.67 10.39
C SER A 160 -5.18 1.25 10.01
N THR A 161 -5.15 0.37 11.00
CA THR A 161 -5.70 -0.98 10.90
C THR A 161 -7.16 -1.02 11.35
N GLY A 162 -8.06 -1.24 10.41
CA GLY A 162 -9.48 -1.53 10.60
C GLY A 162 -9.75 -3.01 10.84
N TYR A 163 -11.02 -3.42 10.71
CA TYR A 163 -11.39 -4.83 10.85
C TYR A 163 -11.10 -5.64 9.58
N GLU A 164 -11.35 -5.05 8.42
CA GLU A 164 -11.21 -5.71 7.12
C GLU A 164 -10.13 -5.08 6.23
N HIS A 165 -9.63 -3.90 6.63
CA HIS A 165 -8.72 -3.08 5.84
C HIS A 165 -7.58 -2.54 6.69
N THR A 166 -6.40 -2.37 6.09
CA THR A 166 -5.28 -1.63 6.65
C THR A 166 -4.86 -0.57 5.65
N ASN A 167 -4.97 0.69 6.05
CA ASN A 167 -4.73 1.84 5.17
C ASN A 167 -3.42 2.53 5.56
N TYR A 168 -2.57 2.81 4.58
CA TYR A 168 -1.34 3.59 4.73
C TYR A 168 -1.45 4.84 3.87
N TYR A 169 -1.13 6.00 4.41
CA TYR A 169 -1.24 7.23 3.65
C TYR A 169 -0.15 8.23 3.99
N LEU A 170 0.18 9.06 2.99
CA LEU A 170 1.20 10.10 3.09
C LEU A 170 0.77 11.35 2.33
N ASP A 171 1.31 12.48 2.76
CA ASP A 171 1.41 13.71 1.96
C ASP A 171 2.88 14.15 1.87
N VAL A 172 3.23 14.85 0.79
CA VAL A 172 4.58 15.37 0.52
C VAL A 172 4.50 16.54 -0.48
N LEU A 173 5.56 17.35 -0.59
CA LEU A 173 5.67 18.34 -1.67
C LEU A 173 5.67 17.65 -3.05
N PRO A 174 4.98 18.21 -4.06
CA PRO A 174 4.77 17.54 -5.36
C PRO A 174 6.03 17.03 -6.06
N GLU A 175 7.13 17.79 -6.00
CA GLU A 175 8.42 17.45 -6.59
C GLU A 175 9.09 16.20 -5.98
N HIS A 176 8.63 15.76 -4.81
CA HIS A 176 9.17 14.61 -4.07
C HIS A 176 8.22 13.40 -4.08
N LEU A 177 7.09 13.47 -4.80
CA LEU A 177 6.10 12.41 -4.87
C LEU A 177 6.68 11.09 -5.39
N GLU A 178 7.52 11.13 -6.41
CA GLU A 178 8.08 9.92 -7.04
C GLU A 178 8.90 9.10 -6.03
N GLU A 179 9.79 9.76 -5.28
CA GLU A 179 10.58 9.08 -4.26
C GLU A 179 9.72 8.64 -3.06
N ALA A 180 8.70 9.42 -2.68
CA ALA A 180 7.74 9.01 -1.66
C ALA A 180 7.00 7.72 -2.04
N VAL A 181 6.53 7.63 -3.30
CA VAL A 181 5.88 6.45 -3.88
C VAL A 181 6.85 5.26 -3.90
N ASP A 182 8.09 5.47 -4.34
CA ASP A 182 9.10 4.42 -4.37
C ASP A 182 9.34 3.85 -2.97
N ARG A 183 9.50 4.71 -1.95
CA ARG A 183 9.69 4.30 -0.55
C ARG A 183 8.50 3.54 0.02
N VAL A 184 7.28 4.05 -0.11
CA VAL A 184 6.09 3.36 0.41
C VAL A 184 5.82 2.06 -0.35
N SER A 185 6.17 1.96 -1.64
CA SER A 185 6.04 0.71 -2.39
C SER A 185 6.90 -0.42 -1.84
N GLN A 186 8.02 -0.10 -1.18
CA GLN A 186 8.90 -1.11 -0.57
C GLN A 186 8.27 -1.78 0.64
N PHE A 187 7.30 -1.14 1.31
CA PHE A 187 6.57 -1.70 2.45
C PHE A 187 5.90 -3.03 2.06
N PHE A 188 5.37 -3.07 0.84
CA PHE A 188 4.60 -4.21 0.32
C PHE A 188 5.46 -5.21 -0.48
N LYS A 189 6.76 -4.95 -0.65
CA LYS A 189 7.68 -5.81 -1.41
C LYS A 189 8.69 -6.51 -0.52
N TYR A 190 9.45 -5.74 0.25
CA TYR A 190 10.61 -6.23 1.00
C TYR A 190 10.78 -5.53 2.37
N PRO A 191 9.79 -5.59 3.28
CA PRO A 191 9.95 -5.10 4.64
C PRO A 191 10.94 -5.95 5.43
N LEU A 192 11.71 -5.34 6.34
CA LEU A 192 12.80 -6.04 7.04
C LEU A 192 12.37 -6.85 8.25
N PHE A 193 11.39 -6.38 9.02
CA PHE A 193 10.97 -7.00 10.29
C PHE A 193 12.17 -7.42 11.18
N THR A 194 13.11 -6.50 11.42
CA THR A 194 14.32 -6.84 12.17
C THR A 194 13.96 -7.27 13.60
N PRO A 195 14.70 -8.22 14.22
CA PRO A 195 14.42 -8.64 15.59
C PRO A 195 14.42 -7.47 16.59
N SER A 196 15.39 -6.56 16.46
CA SER A 196 15.50 -5.38 17.33
C SER A 196 14.33 -4.41 17.18
N ALA A 197 13.84 -4.18 15.96
CA ALA A 197 12.64 -3.37 15.73
C ALA A 197 11.41 -4.06 16.31
N THR A 198 11.27 -5.37 16.08
CA THR A 198 10.15 -6.17 16.57
C THR A 198 10.01 -6.08 18.09
N ASP A 199 11.11 -6.29 18.82
CA ASP A 199 11.10 -6.26 20.29
C ASP A 199 10.69 -4.90 20.85
N ARG A 200 11.13 -3.81 20.22
CA ARG A 200 10.75 -2.44 20.61
C ARG A 200 9.30 -2.15 20.26
N GLU A 201 8.86 -2.53 19.07
CA GLU A 201 7.55 -2.17 18.56
C GLU A 201 6.42 -2.91 19.27
N VAL A 202 6.67 -4.11 19.80
CA VAL A 202 5.74 -4.79 20.71
C VAL A 202 5.44 -3.92 21.95
N ASN A 203 6.44 -3.19 22.48
CA ASN A 203 6.20 -2.30 23.60
C ASN A 203 5.44 -1.03 23.15
N ALA A 204 5.66 -0.53 21.94
CA ALA A 204 4.92 0.61 21.39
C ALA A 204 3.42 0.28 21.25
N VAL A 205 3.09 -0.85 20.62
CA VAL A 205 1.69 -1.34 20.50
C VAL A 205 1.06 -1.55 21.88
N HIS A 206 1.80 -2.12 22.83
CA HIS A 206 1.31 -2.28 24.19
C HIS A 206 1.00 -0.95 24.87
N ASN A 207 1.87 0.05 24.74
CA ASN A 207 1.64 1.38 25.29
C ASN A 207 0.43 2.06 24.64
N GLU A 208 0.21 1.86 23.34
CA GLU A 208 -0.99 2.34 22.67
C GLU A 208 -2.26 1.66 23.21
N HIS A 209 -2.21 0.35 23.43
CA HIS A 209 -3.31 -0.37 24.08
C HIS A 209 -3.60 0.21 25.47
N LEU A 210 -2.59 0.44 26.32
CA LEU A 210 -2.77 1.02 27.65
C LEU A 210 -3.41 2.42 27.58
N LYS A 211 -2.93 3.26 26.66
CA LYS A 211 -3.50 4.59 26.39
C LYS A 211 -4.95 4.51 25.91
N ASN A 212 -5.30 3.49 25.13
CA ASN A 212 -6.65 3.31 24.61
C ASN A 212 -7.59 2.66 25.64
N LYS A 213 -7.09 1.81 26.54
CA LYS A 213 -7.86 1.09 27.57
C LYS A 213 -8.60 2.01 28.52
N ILE A 214 -8.05 3.19 28.81
CA ILE A 214 -8.70 4.18 29.68
C ILE A 214 -9.87 4.92 29.01
N LYS A 215 -9.95 4.92 27.67
CA LYS A 215 -10.96 5.67 26.91
C LYS A 215 -12.31 4.93 26.93
N ASP A 216 -13.37 5.60 27.37
CA ASP A 216 -14.71 4.98 27.49
C ASP A 216 -15.23 4.45 26.16
N ALA A 217 -15.08 5.19 25.07
CA ALA A 217 -15.48 4.72 23.74
C ALA A 217 -14.81 3.38 23.34
N ARG A 218 -13.54 3.18 23.72
CA ARG A 218 -12.81 1.93 23.44
C ARG A 218 -13.28 0.79 24.33
N LYS A 219 -13.53 1.06 25.62
CA LYS A 219 -14.10 0.08 26.57
C LYS A 219 -15.49 -0.36 26.14
N ILE A 220 -16.39 0.58 25.88
CA ILE A 220 -17.76 0.32 25.41
C ILE A 220 -17.72 -0.49 24.12
N GLY A 221 -16.88 -0.10 23.15
CA GLY A 221 -16.70 -0.87 21.92
C GLY A 221 -16.27 -2.32 22.17
N GLN A 222 -15.32 -2.56 23.08
CA GLN A 222 -14.88 -3.93 23.41
C GLN A 222 -15.97 -4.73 24.11
N VAL A 223 -16.73 -4.12 25.03
CA VAL A 223 -17.86 -4.78 25.70
C VAL A 223 -18.94 -5.15 24.69
N ILE A 224 -19.36 -4.23 23.82
CA ILE A 224 -20.35 -4.52 22.78
C ILE A 224 -19.89 -5.70 21.90
N ARG A 225 -18.63 -5.70 21.47
CA ARG A 225 -18.09 -6.81 20.68
C ARG A 225 -18.08 -8.14 21.44
N SER A 226 -17.78 -8.12 22.74
CA SER A 226 -17.78 -9.33 23.58
C SER A 226 -19.16 -9.98 23.75
N LEU A 227 -20.24 -9.23 23.50
CA LEU A 227 -21.63 -9.72 23.55
C LEU A 227 -22.08 -10.33 22.22
N ALA A 228 -21.28 -10.24 21.16
CA ALA A 228 -21.58 -10.83 19.86
C ALA A 228 -21.39 -12.36 19.88
N ASN A 229 -21.75 -13.02 18.78
CA ASN A 229 -21.51 -14.45 18.62
C ASN A 229 -20.02 -14.78 18.80
N ALA A 230 -19.70 -15.66 19.75
CA ALA A 230 -18.33 -16.06 20.08
C ALA A 230 -17.54 -16.66 18.90
N ASN A 231 -18.23 -17.20 17.89
CA ASN A 231 -17.60 -17.74 16.68
C ASN A 231 -17.28 -16.65 15.64
N HIS A 232 -17.78 -15.43 15.80
CA HIS A 232 -17.56 -14.35 14.85
C HIS A 232 -16.24 -13.61 15.17
N PRO A 233 -15.38 -13.29 14.18
CA PRO A 233 -14.06 -12.67 14.41
C PRO A 233 -14.12 -11.31 15.10
N ILE A 234 -15.27 -10.63 15.10
CA ILE A 234 -15.49 -9.36 15.81
C ILE A 234 -15.19 -9.44 17.31
N VAL A 235 -15.30 -10.62 17.94
CA VAL A 235 -15.02 -10.78 19.38
C VAL A 235 -13.52 -10.75 19.69
N ARG A 236 -12.66 -10.92 18.66
CA ARG A 236 -11.21 -10.99 18.81
C ARG A 236 -10.63 -9.64 19.25
N PHE A 237 -9.51 -9.71 19.95
CA PHE A 237 -8.80 -8.54 20.43
C PHE A 237 -7.84 -7.99 19.36
N GLY A 238 -8.31 -7.05 18.54
CA GLY A 238 -7.51 -6.57 17.39
C GLY A 238 -6.46 -5.49 17.70
N SER A 239 -6.36 -4.97 18.93
CA SER A 239 -5.34 -3.95 19.23
C SER A 239 -3.94 -4.56 19.40
N GLY A 240 -3.84 -5.80 19.84
CA GLY A 240 -2.59 -6.41 20.27
C GLY A 240 -2.07 -5.80 21.58
N ASN A 241 -1.33 -6.59 22.33
CA ASN A 241 -0.62 -6.15 23.52
C ASN A 241 0.62 -7.05 23.76
N LYS A 242 1.43 -6.71 24.76
CA LYS A 242 2.66 -7.43 25.07
C LYS A 242 2.46 -8.90 25.49
N ALA A 243 1.30 -9.29 26.01
CA ALA A 243 0.98 -10.67 26.35
C ALA A 243 0.64 -11.51 25.11
N ASP A 244 0.18 -10.88 24.03
CA ASP A 244 -0.26 -11.53 22.78
C ASP A 244 0.90 -11.76 21.78
N ARG A 245 2.13 -11.88 22.28
CA ARG A 245 3.33 -11.98 21.45
C ARG A 245 3.28 -13.23 20.56
N PRO A 246 3.61 -13.10 19.27
CA PRO A 246 3.70 -14.25 18.38
C PRO A 246 4.86 -15.21 18.68
N PHE A 247 5.82 -14.79 19.51
CA PHE A 247 6.99 -15.60 19.82
C PHE A 247 7.45 -15.36 21.25
N THR A 248 7.45 -16.41 22.06
CA THR A 248 8.45 -16.56 23.12
C THR A 248 9.80 -16.72 22.40
N MET A 249 10.53 -15.63 22.19
CA MET A 249 12.00 -15.73 22.17
C MET A 249 12.35 -16.43 23.47
N ASN A 250 13.02 -17.58 23.41
CA ASN A 250 13.43 -18.39 24.56
C ASN A 250 14.14 -17.54 25.63
N THR A 251 13.39 -16.92 26.54
CA THR A 251 13.86 -16.59 27.87
C THR A 251 13.61 -17.82 28.70
N PRO A 252 14.66 -18.54 29.18
CA PRO A 252 14.45 -19.52 30.22
C PRO A 252 13.77 -18.83 31.41
N PRO A 253 12.90 -19.51 32.16
CA PRO A 253 12.27 -18.94 33.33
C PRO A 253 13.36 -18.39 34.27
N SER A 254 13.14 -17.18 34.78
CA SER A 254 13.95 -16.64 35.87
C SER A 254 13.95 -17.67 37.01
N PRO A 255 15.12 -18.04 37.57
CA PRO A 255 15.13 -18.86 38.76
C PRO A 255 14.43 -18.07 39.89
N GLU A 256 13.49 -18.74 40.56
CA GLU A 256 12.99 -18.35 41.88
C GLU A 256 14.11 -18.38 42.92
#